data_AF-A0A091D6T4-F1
#
_entry.id   AF-A0A091D6T4-F1
#
_cell.length_a   1.000
_cell.length_b   1.000
_cell.length_c   1.000
_cell.angle_alpha   90.00
_cell.angle_beta   90.00
_cell.angle_gamma   90.00
#
_symmetry.space_group_name_H-M   'P 1'
#
loop_
_entity.id
_entity.type
_entity.pdbx_description
1 polymer ?
#
loop_
_entity_poly.entity_id
_entity_poly.type
_entity_poly.pdbx_seq_one_letter_code
_entity_poly.pdbx_strand_id
1 'polypeptide(L)'
;MALQLTREQGITLHGSVEIVAKFFSFGINSILYQRGIYPCETFTRLQKYGLTLLVTTNPELIKYLNNMVEQLKDWLYKCSV
;
A
#
# COMPACT_ATOMS: atom_id res chain seq x y z
N MET A 1 -29.96 10.06 -27.18
CA MET A 1 -28.66 10.65 -26.83
C MET A 1 -28.14 9.90 -25.61
N ALA A 2 -27.06 9.12 -25.72
CA ALA A 2 -26.52 8.38 -24.59
C ALA A 2 -25.62 9.28 -23.76
N LEU A 3 -25.98 9.53 -22.49
CA LEU A 3 -25.13 10.22 -21.53
C LEU A 3 -24.12 9.20 -20.99
N GLN A 4 -22.89 9.27 -21.48
CA GLN A 4 -21.81 8.46 -20.95
C GLN A 4 -21.22 9.18 -19.73
N LEU A 5 -21.45 8.62 -18.54
CA LEU A 5 -20.78 9.06 -17.32
C LEU A 5 -19.26 8.90 -17.51
N THR A 6 -18.51 9.99 -17.35
CA THR A 6 -17.05 9.97 -17.44
C THR A 6 -16.49 9.02 -16.40
N ARG A 7 -15.93 7.91 -16.86
CA ARG A 7 -15.22 6.92 -16.05
C ARG A 7 -13.74 7.04 -16.36
N GLU A 8 -12.90 7.12 -15.34
CA GLU A 8 -11.46 7.03 -15.54
C GLU A 8 -11.14 5.62 -16.06
N GLN A 9 -10.72 5.56 -17.32
CA GLN A 9 -10.32 4.34 -18.01
C GLN A 9 -8.85 4.48 -18.38
N GLY A 10 -8.00 3.63 -17.81
CA GLY A 10 -6.54 3.65 -18.03
C GLY A 10 -5.74 3.86 -16.76
N ILE A 11 -4.41 3.79 -16.88
CA ILE A 11 -3.48 4.02 -15.77
C ILE A 11 -2.91 5.44 -15.93
N THR A 12 -3.25 6.32 -14.99
CA THR A 12 -2.59 7.63 -14.87
C THR A 12 -1.29 7.49 -14.09
N LEU A 13 -0.37 8.45 -14.22
CA LEU A 13 0.84 8.47 -13.40
C LEU A 13 0.49 8.45 -11.91
N HIS A 14 -0.47 9.27 -11.49
CA HIS A 14 -0.98 9.28 -10.12
C HIS A 14 -1.51 7.91 -9.69
N GLY A 15 -2.35 7.27 -10.50
CA GLY A 15 -2.86 5.94 -10.22
C GLY A 15 -1.75 4.87 -10.12
N SER A 16 -0.75 4.94 -11.00
CA SER A 16 0.42 4.05 -10.96
C SER A 16 1.21 4.21 -9.65
N VAL A 17 1.49 5.45 -9.27
CA VAL A 17 2.17 5.78 -8.00
C VAL A 17 1.42 5.21 -6.81
N GLU A 18 0.09 5.37 -6.77
CA GLU A 18 -0.73 4.81 -5.69
C GLU A 18 -0.73 3.28 -5.65
N ILE A 19 -0.77 2.62 -6.81
CA ILE A 19 -0.73 1.15 -6.90
C ILE A 19 0.60 0.63 -6.37
N VAL A 20 1.72 1.20 -6.82
CA VAL A 20 3.06 0.78 -6.41
C VAL A 20 3.29 1.07 -4.92
N ALA A 21 2.91 2.26 -4.43
CA ALA A 21 3.02 2.60 -3.01
C ALA A 21 2.23 1.64 -2.10
N LYS A 22 1.00 1.26 -2.52
CA LYS A 22 0.21 0.24 -1.81
C LYS A 22 0.90 -1.12 -1.81
N PHE A 23 1.49 -1.53 -2.93
CA PHE A 23 2.24 -2.79 -3.01
C PHE A 23 3.38 -2.83 -1.98
N PHE A 24 4.19 -1.75 -1.87
CA PHE A 24 5.24 -1.68 -0.87
C PHE A 24 4.72 -1.74 0.56
N SER A 25 3.61 -1.05 0.86
CA SER A 25 2.99 -1.11 2.19
C SER A 25 2.64 -2.55 2.61
N PHE A 26 1.99 -3.32 1.73
CA PHE A 26 1.66 -4.71 2.01
C PHE A 26 2.87 -5.64 2.00
N GLY A 27 3.83 -5.41 1.10
CA GLY A 27 5.07 -6.19 1.02
C GLY A 27 5.89 -6.08 2.30
N ILE A 28 6.05 -4.86 2.83
CA ILE A 28 6.79 -4.62 4.06
C ILE A 28 6.09 -5.26 5.26
N ASN A 29 4.77 -5.10 5.39
CA ASN A 29 4.00 -5.80 6.43
C ASN A 29 4.20 -7.33 6.36
N SER A 30 4.20 -7.90 5.16
CA SER A 30 4.43 -9.33 4.95
C SER A 30 5.84 -9.76 5.38
N ILE A 31 6.87 -8.96 5.09
CA ILE A 31 8.25 -9.23 5.52
C ILE A 31 8.37 -9.16 7.04
N LEU A 32 7.81 -8.11 7.67
CA LEU A 32 7.86 -7.94 9.13
C LEU A 32 7.22 -9.14 9.86
N TYR A 33 6.11 -9.64 9.33
CA TYR A 33 5.44 -10.82 9.85
C TYR A 33 6.24 -12.11 9.61
N GLN A 34 6.60 -12.41 8.35
CA GLN A 34 7.26 -13.67 7.99
C GLN A 34 8.65 -13.83 8.61
N ARG A 35 9.34 -12.72 8.88
CA ARG A 35 10.66 -12.72 9.55
C ARG A 35 10.55 -12.64 11.08
N GLY A 36 9.35 -12.53 11.64
CA GLY A 36 9.12 -12.48 13.08
C GLY A 36 9.72 -11.25 13.76
N ILE A 37 9.81 -10.11 13.06
CA ILE A 37 10.36 -8.87 13.62
C ILE A 37 9.40 -8.27 14.66
N TYR A 38 8.10 -8.44 14.43
CA TYR A 38 7.04 -8.10 15.38
C TYR A 38 6.23 -9.34 15.75
N PRO A 39 5.63 -9.40 16.96
CA PRO A 39 4.83 -10.55 17.37
C PRO A 39 3.66 -10.81 16.42
N CYS A 40 3.35 -12.07 16.15
CA CYS A 40 2.26 -12.46 15.24
C CYS A 40 0.90 -11.88 15.66
N GLU A 41 0.70 -11.65 16.96
CA GLU A 41 -0.51 -11.10 17.58
C GLU A 41 -0.76 -9.64 17.20
N THR A 42 0.29 -8.90 16.83
CA THR A 42 0.18 -7.50 16.40
C THR A 42 -0.17 -7.37 14.92
N PHE A 43 -0.62 -8.45 14.27
CA PHE A 43 -1.06 -8.44 12.88
C PHE A 43 -2.50 -8.94 12.76
N THR A 44 -3.23 -8.33 11.83
CA THR A 44 -4.59 -8.74 11.46
C THR A 44 -4.66 -9.16 10.00
N ARG A 45 -5.62 -10.04 9.70
CA ARG A 45 -5.84 -10.56 8.36
C ARG A 45 -6.71 -9.60 7.56
N LEU A 46 -6.33 -9.36 6.32
CA LEU A 46 -7.01 -8.44 5.42
C LEU A 46 -7.03 -8.99 4.00
N GLN A 47 -8.22 -9.06 3.40
CA GLN A 47 -8.42 -9.54 2.03
C GLN A 47 -8.08 -8.44 1.02
N LYS A 48 -6.99 -8.61 0.25
CA LYS A 48 -6.62 -7.72 -0.86
C LYS A 48 -5.96 -8.51 -1.98
N TYR A 49 -6.19 -8.06 -3.21
CA TYR A 49 -5.64 -8.67 -4.43
C TYR A 49 -5.98 -10.17 -4.57
N GLY A 50 -7.11 -10.61 -4.03
CA GLY A 50 -7.51 -12.03 -4.01
C GLY A 50 -6.78 -12.89 -2.98
N LEU A 51 -5.96 -12.30 -2.10
CA LEU A 51 -5.16 -12.99 -1.09
C LEU A 51 -5.52 -12.52 0.33
N THR A 52 -5.28 -13.38 1.31
CA THR A 52 -5.27 -12.99 2.72
C THR A 52 -3.89 -12.46 3.08
N LEU A 53 -3.79 -11.14 3.27
CA LEU A 53 -2.57 -10.47 3.70
C LEU A 53 -2.62 -10.18 5.19
N LEU A 54 -1.45 -10.03 5.80
CA LEU A 54 -1.31 -9.63 7.19
C LEU A 54 -0.82 -8.19 7.25
N VAL A 55 -1.47 -7.38 8.07
CA VAL A 55 -1.12 -5.97 8.29
C VAL A 55 -1.01 -5.69 9.78
N THR A 56 -0.05 -4.84 10.16
CA THR A 56 0.14 -4.48 11.57
C THR A 56 -1.07 -3.76 12.15
N THR A 57 -1.34 -4.00 13.44
CA THR A 57 -2.30 -3.25 14.26
C THR A 57 -1.61 -2.29 15.23
N ASN A 58 -0.28 -2.31 15.30
CA ASN A 58 0.49 -1.43 16.17
C ASN A 58 0.45 0.02 15.64
N PRO A 59 -0.06 1.00 16.40
CA PRO A 59 -0.26 2.37 15.93
C PRO A 59 1.05 3.10 15.60
N GLU A 60 2.14 2.84 16.33
CA GLU A 60 3.44 3.47 16.08
C GLU A 60 4.03 2.98 14.76
N LEU A 61 3.97 1.66 14.52
CA LEU A 61 4.43 1.07 13.27
C LEU A 61 3.58 1.52 12.09
N ILE A 62 2.24 1.60 12.25
CA ILE A 62 1.34 2.14 11.23
C ILE A 62 1.75 3.56 10.86
N LYS A 63 1.97 4.43 11.85
CA LYS A 63 2.39 5.81 11.62
C LYS A 63 3.73 5.88 10.88
N TYR A 64 4.71 5.07 11.28
CA TYR A 64 6.00 5.01 10.62
C TYR A 64 5.88 4.58 9.14
N LEU A 65 5.16 3.48 8.88
CA LEU A 65 4.97 2.97 7.53
C LEU A 65 4.18 3.96 6.66
N ASN A 66 3.19 4.65 7.20
CA ASN A 66 2.43 5.65 6.46
C ASN A 66 3.31 6.82 6.01
N ASN A 67 4.12 7.39 6.91
CA ASN A 67 5.04 8.48 6.56
C ASN A 67 6.03 8.06 5.46
N MET A 68 6.58 6.85 5.57
CA MET A 68 7.50 6.31 4.57
C MET A 68 6.81 6.06 3.22
N VAL A 69 5.57 5.55 3.22
CA VAL A 69 4.79 5.32 2.00
C VAL A 69 4.39 6.65 1.34
N GLU A 70 4.10 7.70 2.11
CA GLU A 70 3.86 9.05 1.56
C GLU A 70 5.12 9.59 0.88
N GLN A 71 6.28 9.50 1.53
CA GLN A 71 7.54 9.90 0.92
C GLN A 71 7.85 9.11 -0.35
N LEU A 72 7.57 7.80 -0.35
CA LEU A 72 7.74 6.95 -1.52
C LEU A 72 6.81 7.38 -2.67
N LYS A 73 5.58 7.81 -2.40
CA LYS A 73 4.68 8.32 -3.44
C LYS A 73 5.28 9.56 -4.11
N ASP A 74 5.84 10.48 -3.33
CA ASP A 74 6.46 11.69 -3.88
C ASP A 74 7.66 11.36 -4.77
N TRP A 75 8.49 10.41 -4.36
CA TRP A 75 9.62 9.93 -5.17
C TRP A 75 9.19 9.28 -6.47
N LEU A 76 8.19 8.40 -6.40
CA LEU A 76 7.64 7.73 -7.58
C LEU A 76 6.98 8.73 -8.53
N TYR A 77 6.28 9.74 -8.02
CA TYR A 77 5.65 10.76 -8.84
C TYR A 77 6.68 11.65 -9.55
N LYS A 78 7.80 11.96 -8.88
CA LYS A 78 8.90 12.75 -9.44
C LYS A 78 9.88 11.92 -10.28
N CYS A 79 9.68 10.61 -10.40
CA CYS A 79 10.65 9.67 -10.98
C CYS A 79 12.08 9.87 -10.44
N SER A 80 12.20 10.19 -9.15
CA SER A 80 13.47 10.53 -8.51
C SER A 80 13.79 9.46 -7.46
N VAL A 81 14.87 8.71 -7.68
CA VAL A 81 15.46 7.74 -6.74
C VAL A 81 16.90 8.14 -6.46
#